data_AF-A0A6G2DPY7-F1
#
_entry.id   AF-A0A6G2DPY7-F1
#
_cell.length_a   1.000
_cell.length_b   1.000
_cell.length_c   1.000
_cell.angle_alpha   90.00
_cell.angle_beta   90.00
_cell.angle_gamma   90.00
#
_symmetry.space_group_name_H-M   'P 1'
#
loop_
_entity.id
_entity.type
_entity.pdbx_description
1 polymer ?
#
loop_
_entity_poly.entity_id
_entity_poly.type
_entity_poly.pdbx_seq_one_letter_code
_entity_poly.pdbx_strand_id
1 'polypeptide(L)'
;SKEREALKTLVTDKEYSDMKQSSLTAYYTDPALIRQMWEKLEQDGFTGGKILDPSMGTGNFFAAMPKHLRENSELYGVELDTITGAIA
;
A
#
# COMPACT_ATOMS: atom_id res chain seq x y z
N SER A 1 12.51 -4.09 -18.47
CA SER A 1 11.43 -4.99 -18.93
C SER A 1 10.16 -4.17 -19.14
N LYS A 2 9.27 -4.59 -20.06
CA LYS A 2 7.97 -3.94 -20.30
C LYS A 2 7.12 -3.82 -19.03
N GLU A 3 7.32 -4.73 -18.06
CA GLU A 3 6.68 -4.66 -16.73
C GLU A 3 7.09 -3.41 -15.92
N ARG A 4 8.34 -2.93 -16.07
CA ARG A 4 8.83 -1.75 -15.33
C ARG A 4 8.18 -0.45 -15.79
N GLU A 5 7.83 -0.36 -17.08
CA GLU A 5 7.17 0.83 -17.62
C GLU A 5 5.65 0.81 -17.36
N ALA A 6 5.02 -0.37 -17.31
CA ALA A 6 3.62 -0.52 -16.89
C ALA A 6 3.42 -0.14 -15.40
N LEU A 7 4.41 -0.42 -14.55
CA LEU A 7 4.38 -0.03 -13.14
C LEU A 7 4.37 1.49 -12.95
N LYS A 8 5.09 2.26 -13.79
CA LYS A 8 5.12 3.74 -13.70
C LYS A 8 3.77 4.40 -14.01
N THR A 9 2.91 3.76 -14.78
CA THR A 9 1.56 4.30 -15.06
C THR A 9 0.55 4.02 -13.95
N LEU A 10 0.90 3.18 -12.98
CA LEU A 10 0.03 2.73 -11.88
C LEU A 10 0.44 3.29 -10.50
N VAL A 11 1.57 4.00 -10.42
CA VAL A 11 2.03 4.69 -9.21
C VAL A 11 2.49 6.10 -9.58
N THR A 12 2.22 7.05 -8.70
CA THR A 12 2.79 8.39 -8.80
C THR A 12 4.30 8.34 -8.59
N ASP A 13 5.03 9.33 -9.13
CA ASP A 13 6.50 9.41 -9.00
C ASP A 13 6.95 9.45 -7.53
N LYS A 14 6.10 9.99 -6.65
CA LYS A 14 6.33 10.01 -5.20
C LYS A 14 6.31 8.60 -4.60
N GLU A 15 5.31 7.81 -4.93
CA GLU A 15 5.20 6.41 -4.46
C GLU A 15 6.37 5.58 -4.98
N TYR A 16 6.79 5.79 -6.23
CA TYR A 16 7.98 5.13 -6.78
C TYR A 16 9.28 5.51 -6.05
N SER A 17 9.41 6.78 -5.64
CA SER A 17 10.56 7.27 -4.87
C SER A 17 10.60 6.67 -3.46
N ASP A 18 9.45 6.66 -2.78
CA ASP A 18 9.32 6.13 -1.41
C ASP A 18 9.62 4.61 -1.38
N MET A 19 9.21 3.86 -2.42
CA MET A 19 9.57 2.45 -2.63
C MET A 19 11.07 2.23 -2.86
N LYS A 20 11.72 3.12 -3.63
CA LYS A 20 13.14 3.00 -3.99
C LYS A 20 14.07 3.35 -2.83
N GLN A 21 13.61 4.20 -1.90
CA GLN A 21 14.41 4.61 -0.75
C GLN A 21 14.39 3.56 0.37
N SER A 22 13.36 2.71 0.41
CA SER A 22 13.11 1.73 1.48
C SER A 22 13.69 0.32 1.20
N SER A 23 14.44 0.14 0.11
CA SER A 23 14.80 -1.17 -0.47
C SER A 23 15.94 -1.93 0.21
N LEU A 24 16.58 -1.38 1.26
CA LEU A 24 17.80 -1.99 1.81
C LEU A 24 17.54 -3.09 2.86
N THR A 25 16.36 -3.13 3.51
CA THR A 25 16.05 -4.14 4.55
C THR A 25 14.56 -4.50 4.73
N ALA A 26 13.60 -3.83 4.07
CA ALA A 26 12.18 -4.09 4.28
C ALA A 26 11.63 -5.13 3.28
N TYR A 27 11.07 -6.23 3.77
CA TYR A 27 10.29 -7.18 2.97
C TYR A 27 8.98 -6.50 2.56
N TYR A 28 8.99 -5.81 1.43
CA TYR A 28 7.84 -5.05 0.96
C TYR A 28 6.99 -5.84 -0.06
N THR A 29 5.66 -5.71 0.03
CA THR A 29 4.72 -6.30 -0.94
C THR A 29 4.64 -5.40 -2.17
N ASP A 30 4.90 -5.93 -3.37
CA ASP A 30 4.83 -5.14 -4.61
C ASP A 30 3.49 -4.37 -4.71
N PRO A 31 3.48 -3.03 -4.97
CA PRO A 31 2.24 -2.27 -5.08
C PRO A 31 1.29 -2.79 -6.15
N ALA A 32 1.79 -3.43 -7.22
CA ALA A 32 0.93 -4.07 -8.20
C ALA A 32 0.18 -5.26 -7.59
N LEU A 33 0.82 -6.01 -6.71
CA LEU A 33 0.17 -7.08 -5.97
C LEU A 33 -0.85 -6.53 -4.97
N ILE A 34 -0.52 -5.46 -4.24
CA ILE A 34 -1.45 -4.78 -3.33
C ILE A 34 -2.70 -4.29 -4.08
N ARG A 35 -2.53 -3.67 -5.25
CA ARG A 35 -3.67 -3.23 -6.08
C ARG A 35 -4.56 -4.39 -6.51
N GLN A 36 -3.97 -5.51 -6.95
CA GLN A 36 -4.74 -6.70 -7.30
C GLN A 36 -5.51 -7.27 -6.09
N MET A 37 -4.94 -7.19 -4.88
CA MET A 37 -5.64 -7.59 -3.66
C MET A 37 -6.87 -6.70 -3.40
N TRP A 38 -6.73 -5.37 -3.55
CA TRP A 38 -7.87 -4.45 -3.43
C TRP A 38 -8.93 -4.68 -4.50
N GLU A 39 -8.53 -4.83 -5.76
CA GLU A 39 -9.44 -5.14 -6.87
C GLU A 39 -10.23 -6.43 -6.61
N LYS A 40 -9.56 -7.46 -6.08
CA LYS A 40 -10.22 -8.73 -5.73
C LYS A 40 -11.22 -8.56 -4.60
N LEU A 41 -10.89 -7.78 -3.56
CA LEU A 41 -11.80 -7.50 -2.46
C LEU A 41 -13.04 -6.73 -2.93
N GLU A 42 -12.89 -5.74 -3.82
CA GLU A 42 -14.02 -5.03 -4.44
C GLU A 42 -14.92 -5.99 -5.24
N GLN A 43 -14.31 -6.85 -6.06
CA GLN A 43 -15.04 -7.87 -6.84
C GLN A 43 -15.81 -8.85 -5.95
N ASP A 44 -15.28 -9.13 -4.75
CA ASP A 44 -15.93 -9.98 -3.76
C ASP A 44 -17.00 -9.24 -2.94
N GLY A 45 -17.25 -7.97 -3.24
CA GLY A 45 -18.31 -7.16 -2.63
C GLY A 45 -17.88 -6.40 -1.38
N PHE A 46 -16.58 -6.29 -1.10
CA PHE A 46 -16.10 -5.40 -0.05
C PHE A 46 -16.30 -3.94 -0.47
N THR A 47 -17.04 -3.17 0.33
CA THR A 47 -17.38 -1.76 0.04
C THR A 47 -16.80 -0.77 1.04
N GLY A 48 -16.05 -1.27 2.02
CA GLY A 48 -15.47 -0.50 3.13
C GLY A 48 -15.81 -1.10 4.49
N GLY A 49 -15.11 -0.63 5.52
CA GLY A 49 -15.31 -1.08 6.90
C GLY A 49 -14.09 -0.86 7.78
N LYS A 50 -13.98 -1.62 8.86
CA LYS A 50 -12.79 -1.59 9.72
C LYS A 50 -11.70 -2.47 9.14
N ILE A 51 -10.52 -1.91 8.91
CA ILE A 51 -9.40 -2.59 8.27
C ILE A 51 -8.19 -2.54 9.20
N LEU A 52 -7.61 -3.71 9.47
CA LEU A 52 -6.42 -3.85 10.28
C LEU A 52 -5.25 -4.32 9.40
N ASP A 53 -4.15 -3.57 9.42
CA ASP A 53 -2.84 -4.01 8.92
C ASP A 53 -1.90 -4.19 10.13
N PRO A 54 -1.71 -5.43 10.63
CA PRO A 54 -1.00 -5.69 11.88
C PRO A 54 0.53 -5.62 11.76
N SER A 55 1.05 -5.42 10.56
CA SER A 55 2.49 -5.30 10.24
C SER A 55 2.65 -4.36 9.06
N MET A 56 2.16 -3.12 9.22
CA MET A 56 1.92 -2.22 8.08
C MET A 56 3.20 -1.74 7.40
N GLY A 57 4.36 -1.91 8.04
CA GLY A 57 5.63 -1.39 7.58
C GLY A 57 5.53 0.12 7.32
N THR A 58 5.82 0.52 6.09
CA THR A 58 5.72 1.92 5.64
C THR A 58 4.30 2.35 5.26
N GLY A 59 3.28 1.50 5.45
CA GLY A 59 1.86 1.82 5.24
C GLY A 59 1.38 1.66 3.81
N ASN A 60 2.08 0.91 2.97
CA ASN A 60 1.81 0.95 1.54
C ASN A 60 0.51 0.23 1.12
N PHE A 61 -0.04 -0.67 1.95
CA PHE A 61 -1.39 -1.22 1.75
C PHE A 61 -2.45 -0.13 1.78
N PHE A 62 -2.34 0.81 2.71
CA PHE A 62 -3.24 1.96 2.83
C PHE A 62 -2.97 3.03 1.77
N ALA A 63 -1.72 3.18 1.33
CA ALA A 63 -1.37 4.12 0.26
C ALA A 63 -1.98 3.69 -1.09
N ALA A 64 -1.93 2.40 -1.42
CA ALA A 64 -2.47 1.84 -2.66
C ALA A 64 -3.98 1.52 -2.60
N MET A 65 -4.66 1.90 -1.51
CA MET A 65 -6.08 1.63 -1.33
C MET A 65 -6.94 2.49 -2.27
N PRO A 66 -7.93 1.91 -2.98
CA PRO A 66 -8.86 2.66 -3.81
C PRO A 66 -9.56 3.77 -3.01
N LYS A 67 -9.62 4.97 -3.57
CA LYS A 67 -10.11 6.17 -2.87
C LYS A 67 -11.51 5.98 -2.25
N HIS A 68 -12.43 5.37 -2.99
CA HIS A 68 -13.80 5.17 -2.53
C HIS A 68 -13.88 4.15 -1.37
N LEU A 69 -13.06 3.11 -1.37
CA LEU A 69 -12.96 2.20 -0.22
C LEU A 69 -12.34 2.92 0.98
N ARG A 70 -11.31 3.74 0.75
CA ARG A 70 -10.64 4.51 1.81
C ARG A 70 -11.60 5.47 2.49
N GLU A 71 -12.44 6.16 1.73
CA GLU A 71 -13.48 7.06 2.26
C GLU A 71 -14.54 6.32 3.07
N ASN A 72 -14.80 5.05 2.76
CA ASN A 72 -15.77 4.20 3.46
C ASN A 72 -15.13 3.33 4.56
N SER A 73 -13.87 3.55 4.94
CA SER A 73 -13.16 2.66 5.87
C SER A 73 -12.48 3.38 7.02
N GLU A 74 -12.41 2.69 8.17
CA GLU A 74 -11.57 3.06 9.30
C GLU A 74 -10.31 2.20 9.27
N LEU A 75 -9.13 2.84 9.22
CA LEU A 75 -7.85 2.17 9.04
C LEU A 75 -7.09 2.08 10.37
N TYR A 76 -6.65 0.87 10.71
CA TYR A 76 -5.87 0.56 11.90
C TYR A 76 -4.55 -0.09 11.48
N GLY A 77 -3.43 0.60 11.68
CA GLY A 77 -2.10 0.09 11.36
C GLY A 77 -1.28 -0.20 12.62
N VAL A 78 -0.61 -1.34 12.68
CA VAL A 78 0.36 -1.70 13.72
C VAL A 78 1.68 -2.00 13.05
N GLU A 79 2.78 -1.49 13.60
CA GLU A 79 4.13 -1.82 13.16
C GLU A 79 5.06 -1.89 14.38
N LEU A 80 5.89 -2.92 14.43
CA LEU A 80 6.84 -3.15 15.53
C LEU A 80 8.14 -2.37 15.30
N ASP A 81 8.57 -2.25 14.05
CA ASP A 81 9.83 -1.60 13.68
C ASP A 81 9.63 -0.08 13.49
N THR A 82 9.54 0.65 14.59
CA THR A 82 9.41 2.12 14.62
C THR A 82 10.73 2.87 14.38
N ILE A 83 11.65 2.38 13.53
CA ILE A 83 12.79 3.18 13.04
C ILE A 83 12.38 4.00 11.80
N THR A 84 11.24 4.69 11.86
CA THR A 84 10.89 5.80 10.95
C THR A 84 9.69 6.62 11.47
N GLY A 85 9.32 6.52 12.76
CA GLY A 85 8.19 7.26 13.33
C GLY A 85 8.34 8.79 13.38
N ALA A 86 9.39 9.36 12.77
CA ALA A 86 9.73 10.79 12.83
C ALA A 86 9.67 11.52 11.47
N ILE A 87 9.27 10.86 10.37
CA ILE A 87 9.08 11.51 9.06
C ILE A 87 7.75 11.04 8.44
N ALA A 88 6.67 11.22 9.18
CA ALA A 88 5.29 11.18 8.67
C ALA A 88 4.75 12.61 8.58
#